data_AF-A0A4Q1IPY0-F1
#
_entry.id   AF-A0A4Q1IPY0-F1
#
_cell.length_a   1.000
_cell.length_b   1.000
_cell.length_c   1.000
_cell.angle_alpha   90.00
_cell.angle_beta   90.00
_cell.angle_gamma   90.00
#
_symmetry.space_group_name_H-M   'P 1'
#
loop_
_entity.id
_entity.type
_entity.pdbx_description
1 polymer ?
#
loop_
_entity_poly.entity_id
_entity_poly.type
_entity_poly.pdbx_seq_one_letter_code
_entity_poly.pdbx_strand_id
1 'polypeptide(L)'
;MSLFQFLKSKSFVKQLIIAFVAFIVFSFAVVKWLNITTNHDQKIEVPSLEKLGLMDVENLLEDLNLNFVVIDSASYNPDFPPQSVIEQSPEAGSFVKADRKIYLTLNPSGYEVVAIPSVFGKTKRQATSQLIAVGFRVDTAKVYIPDIAKDVVRGLLINGVDFNTGDKIARNSVITLKLGDGEGAEKEEGVSDDIEVIETEEIE
;
A
#
# COMPACT_ATOMS: atom_id res chain seq x y z
N MET A 1 23.79 -66.17 35.42
CA MET A 1 23.53 -65.11 36.41
C MET A 1 22.19 -64.47 36.06
N SER A 2 21.18 -64.61 36.91
CA SER A 2 19.80 -64.21 36.60
C SER A 2 19.64 -62.68 36.67
N LEU A 3 19.24 -62.02 35.56
CA LEU A 3 18.93 -60.58 35.49
C LEU A 3 17.93 -60.15 36.58
N PHE A 4 17.01 -61.04 36.97
CA PHE A 4 16.02 -60.78 38.01
C PHE A 4 16.61 -60.66 39.43
N GLN A 5 17.73 -61.32 39.73
CA GLN A 5 18.43 -61.15 41.01
C GLN A 5 19.17 -59.81 41.09
N PHE A 6 19.68 -59.31 39.95
CA PHE A 6 20.32 -58.00 39.88
C PHE A 6 19.32 -56.86 40.09
N LEU A 7 18.14 -56.94 39.46
CA LEU A 7 17.05 -55.97 39.60
C LEU A 7 16.50 -55.88 41.04
N LYS A 8 16.63 -56.95 41.85
CA LYS A 8 16.25 -56.96 43.28
C LYS A 8 17.42 -56.64 44.23
N SER A 9 18.61 -56.33 43.72
CA SER A 9 19.76 -56.00 44.55
C SER A 9 19.55 -54.68 45.28
N LYS A 10 19.96 -54.61 46.56
CA LYS A 10 19.88 -53.39 47.38
C LYS A 10 20.61 -52.20 46.75
N SER A 11 21.71 -52.44 46.02
CA SER A 11 22.47 -51.40 45.33
C SER A 11 21.73 -50.86 44.10
N PHE A 12 21.07 -51.74 43.34
CA PHE A 12 20.27 -51.35 42.18
C PHE A 12 19.06 -50.50 42.61
N VAL A 13 18.33 -50.92 43.64
CA VAL A 13 17.18 -50.14 44.16
C VAL A 13 17.61 -48.78 44.69
N LYS A 14 18.78 -48.66 45.35
CA LYS A 14 19.33 -47.36 45.79
C LYS A 14 19.62 -46.43 44.60
N GLN A 15 20.29 -46.92 43.56
CA GLN A 15 20.56 -46.16 42.34
C GLN A 15 19.27 -45.74 41.64
N LEU A 16 18.26 -46.64 41.58
CA LEU A 16 16.94 -46.34 41.01
C LEU A 16 16.22 -45.22 41.78
N ILE A 17 16.23 -45.26 43.12
CA ILE A 17 15.63 -44.21 43.95
C ILE A 17 16.39 -42.88 43.77
N ILE A 18 17.73 -42.90 43.76
CA ILE A 18 18.54 -41.70 43.51
C ILE A 18 18.23 -41.12 42.12
N ALA A 19 18.16 -41.97 41.09
CA ALA A 19 17.81 -41.54 39.73
C ALA A 19 16.40 -40.95 39.67
N PHE A 20 15.45 -41.55 40.37
CA PHE A 20 14.06 -41.07 40.44
C PHE A 20 13.98 -39.70 41.15
N VAL A 21 14.66 -39.54 42.28
CA VAL A 21 14.73 -38.26 43.00
C VAL A 21 15.44 -37.20 42.15
N ALA A 22 16.55 -37.55 41.51
CA ALA A 22 17.27 -36.66 40.61
C ALA A 22 16.39 -36.22 39.43
N PHE A 23 15.58 -37.13 38.86
CA PHE A 23 14.63 -36.81 37.80
C PHE A 23 13.55 -35.83 38.25
N ILE A 24 12.99 -36.01 39.46
CA ILE A 24 12.00 -35.08 40.03
C ILE A 24 12.62 -33.69 40.24
N VAL A 25 13.82 -33.63 40.85
CA VAL A 25 14.53 -32.36 41.09
C VAL A 25 14.86 -31.67 39.76
N PHE A 26 15.34 -32.42 38.77
CA PHE A 26 15.62 -31.90 37.44
C PHE A 26 14.36 -31.35 36.76
N SER A 27 13.26 -32.11 36.79
CA SER A 27 11.97 -31.67 36.25
C SER A 27 11.49 -30.38 36.91
N PHE A 28 11.58 -30.29 38.24
CA PHE A 28 11.21 -29.08 38.98
C PHE A 28 12.10 -27.88 38.61
N ALA A 29 13.41 -28.08 38.50
CA ALA A 29 14.35 -27.05 38.08
C ALA A 29 14.05 -26.54 36.66
N VAL A 30 13.77 -27.44 35.72
CA VAL A 30 13.38 -27.09 34.35
C VAL A 30 12.09 -26.30 34.33
N VAL A 31 11.06 -26.72 35.07
CA VAL A 31 9.78 -25.97 35.15
C VAL A 31 9.98 -24.58 35.74
N LYS A 32 10.79 -24.44 36.79
CA LYS A 32 11.09 -23.12 37.39
C LYS A 32 11.86 -22.21 36.45
N TRP A 33 12.85 -22.76 35.73
CA TRP A 33 13.59 -22.01 34.73
C TRP A 33 12.67 -21.58 33.58
N LEU A 34 11.87 -22.50 33.04
CA LEU A 34 10.90 -22.19 31.99
C LEU A 34 9.92 -21.10 32.42
N ASN A 35 9.42 -21.14 33.65
CA ASN A 35 8.51 -20.11 34.16
C ASN A 35 9.18 -18.72 34.17
N ILE A 36 10.41 -18.63 34.70
CA ILE A 36 11.16 -17.37 34.77
C ILE A 36 11.52 -16.83 33.37
N THR A 37 11.88 -17.70 32.42
CA THR A 37 12.35 -17.25 31.11
C THR A 37 11.24 -16.99 30.09
N THR A 38 10.04 -17.53 30.29
CA THR A 38 8.96 -17.48 29.28
C THR A 38 7.86 -16.48 29.58
N ASN A 39 7.84 -15.82 30.74
CA ASN A 39 6.78 -14.90 31.15
C ASN A 39 5.38 -15.50 30.93
N HIS A 40 5.16 -16.75 31.34
CA HIS A 40 4.00 -17.56 30.96
C HIS A 40 2.65 -16.93 31.38
N ASP A 41 2.63 -16.24 32.52
CA ASP A 41 1.41 -15.67 33.11
C ASP A 41 1.12 -14.23 32.64
N GLN A 42 2.02 -13.62 31.88
CA GLN A 42 1.85 -12.25 31.43
C GLN A 42 0.92 -12.16 30.22
N LYS A 43 -0.16 -11.39 30.38
CA LYS A 43 -1.09 -11.06 29.32
C LYS A 43 -1.47 -9.59 29.43
N ILE A 44 -1.10 -8.81 28.43
CA ILE A 44 -1.44 -7.40 28.28
C ILE A 44 -2.44 -7.33 27.14
N GLU A 45 -3.59 -6.73 27.40
CA GLU A 45 -4.60 -6.50 26.36
C GLU A 45 -4.15 -5.37 25.44
N VAL A 46 -4.22 -5.61 24.13
CA VAL A 46 -3.83 -4.61 23.13
C VAL A 46 -4.96 -3.59 22.99
N PRO A 47 -4.71 -2.30 23.24
CA PRO A 47 -5.73 -1.27 23.08
C PRO A 47 -6.04 -1.02 21.60
N SER A 48 -7.17 -0.35 21.33
CA SER A 48 -7.44 0.18 20.00
C SER A 48 -6.64 1.45 19.77
N LEU A 49 -5.85 1.43 18.70
CA LEU A 49 -4.98 2.53 18.27
C LEU A 49 -5.52 3.22 17.01
N GLU A 50 -6.62 2.72 16.44
CA GLU A 50 -7.22 3.28 15.22
C GLU A 50 -7.51 4.78 15.37
N LYS A 51 -7.22 5.54 14.30
CA LYS A 51 -7.42 7.00 14.21
C LYS A 51 -6.59 7.84 15.17
N LEU A 52 -5.80 7.24 16.05
CA LEU A 52 -4.87 7.97 16.91
C LEU A 52 -3.63 8.43 16.13
N GLY A 53 -3.08 9.57 16.53
CA GLY A 53 -1.79 10.04 16.03
C GLY A 53 -0.63 9.32 16.73
N LEU A 54 0.55 9.33 16.11
CA LEU A 54 1.74 8.64 16.64
C LEU A 54 2.09 9.04 18.07
N MET A 55 1.94 10.33 18.43
CA MET A 55 2.22 10.82 19.79
C MET A 55 1.29 10.18 20.83
N ASP A 56 0.00 10.07 20.53
CA ASP A 56 -0.98 9.47 21.44
C ASP A 56 -0.75 7.96 21.57
N VAL A 57 -0.38 7.31 20.45
CA VAL A 57 -0.05 5.88 20.41
C VAL A 57 1.20 5.57 21.23
N GLU A 58 2.23 6.40 21.10
CA GLU A 58 3.48 6.25 21.86
C GLU A 58 3.22 6.29 23.37
N ASN A 59 2.50 7.32 23.84
CA ASN A 59 2.14 7.44 25.26
C ASN A 59 1.33 6.24 25.75
N LEU A 60 0.32 5.81 24.97
CA LEU A 60 -0.57 4.71 25.35
C LEU A 60 0.14 3.35 25.42
N LEU A 61 1.10 3.12 24.52
CA LEU A 61 1.87 1.87 24.49
C LEU A 61 2.99 1.86 25.52
N GLU A 62 3.60 3.00 25.81
CA GLU A 62 4.63 3.14 26.85
C GLU A 62 4.06 2.80 28.24
N ASP A 63 2.86 3.29 28.56
CA ASP A 63 2.13 2.95 29.80
C ASP A 63 1.89 1.44 29.97
N LEU A 64 1.82 0.70 28.86
CA LEU A 64 1.60 -0.74 28.82
C LEU A 64 2.89 -1.56 28.67
N ASN A 65 4.07 -0.94 28.64
CA ASN A 65 5.36 -1.57 28.30
C ASN A 65 5.29 -2.33 26.96
N LEU A 66 4.65 -1.72 25.97
CA LEU A 66 4.57 -2.22 24.60
C LEU A 66 5.38 -1.31 23.68
N ASN A 67 5.91 -1.89 22.61
CA ASN A 67 6.66 -1.15 21.59
C ASN A 67 5.84 -1.12 20.30
N PHE A 68 6.13 -0.17 19.40
CA PHE A 68 5.53 -0.17 18.07
C PHE A 68 6.56 -0.12 16.95
N VAL A 69 6.13 -0.55 15.77
CA VAL A 69 6.87 -0.43 14.51
C VAL A 69 5.92 0.06 13.45
N VAL A 70 6.29 1.15 12.77
CA VAL A 70 5.53 1.69 11.65
C VAL A 70 5.86 0.89 10.39
N ILE A 71 4.82 0.48 9.68
CA ILE A 71 4.88 -0.11 8.34
C ILE A 71 4.37 0.94 7.35
N ASP A 72 5.10 1.11 6.25
CA ASP A 72 4.69 2.00 5.16
C ASP A 72 3.36 1.50 4.55
N SER A 73 2.41 2.41 4.40
CA SER A 73 1.15 2.11 3.73
C SER A 73 1.13 2.70 2.32
N ALA A 74 0.55 1.95 1.39
CA ALA A 74 0.33 2.42 0.01
C ALA A 74 -1.09 2.98 -0.20
N SER A 75 -1.98 2.86 0.81
CA SER A 75 -3.41 3.13 0.66
C SER A 75 -3.84 4.27 1.57
N TYR A 76 -4.28 5.36 0.95
CA TYR A 76 -4.88 6.50 1.64
C TYR A 76 -6.36 6.26 1.92
N ASN A 77 -6.78 6.54 3.16
CA ASN A 77 -8.19 6.51 3.56
C ASN A 77 -8.66 7.92 3.98
N PRO A 78 -9.64 8.53 3.29
CA PRO A 78 -10.15 9.85 3.63
C PRO A 78 -10.95 9.90 4.94
N ASP A 79 -11.43 8.76 5.46
CA ASP A 79 -12.18 8.69 6.72
C ASP A 79 -11.27 8.75 7.96
N PHE A 80 -9.95 8.72 7.75
CA PHE A 80 -8.92 8.72 8.80
C PHE A 80 -8.12 10.03 8.74
N PRO A 81 -7.73 10.60 9.89
CA PRO A 81 -6.82 11.74 9.90
C PRO A 81 -5.48 11.41 9.22
N PRO A 82 -4.77 12.41 8.66
CA PRO A 82 -3.44 12.19 8.12
C PRO A 82 -2.48 11.72 9.23
N GLN A 83 -1.57 10.79 8.91
CA GLN A 83 -0.59 10.21 9.83
C GLN A 83 -1.19 9.48 11.05
N SER A 84 -2.48 9.16 11.01
CA SER A 84 -3.14 8.34 12.02
C SER A 84 -3.01 6.85 11.71
N VAL A 85 -3.20 5.99 12.71
CA VAL A 85 -3.22 4.54 12.50
C VAL A 85 -4.48 4.11 11.75
N ILE A 86 -4.30 3.44 10.60
CA ILE A 86 -5.38 2.77 9.86
C ILE A 86 -5.58 1.36 10.37
N GLU A 87 -4.47 0.64 10.59
CA GLU A 87 -4.49 -0.78 10.93
C GLU A 87 -3.38 -1.06 11.94
N GLN A 88 -3.65 -2.01 12.82
CA GLN A 88 -2.70 -2.49 13.80
C GLN A 88 -2.62 -4.02 13.79
N SER A 89 -1.44 -4.55 14.08
CA SER A 89 -1.24 -5.97 14.32
C SER A 89 -0.31 -6.18 15.52
N PRO A 90 -0.73 -6.90 16.57
CA PRO A 90 -2.00 -7.60 16.74
C PRO A 90 -3.25 -6.69 16.85
N GLU A 91 -4.42 -7.27 16.57
CA GLU A 91 -5.72 -6.58 16.64
C GLU A 91 -6.06 -6.13 18.07
N ALA A 92 -6.90 -5.11 18.18
CA ALA A 92 -7.40 -4.62 19.46
C ALA A 92 -8.14 -5.73 20.24
N GLY A 93 -7.99 -5.77 21.56
CA GLY A 93 -8.55 -6.81 22.43
C GLY A 93 -7.79 -8.14 22.41
N SER A 94 -6.75 -8.28 21.58
CA SER A 94 -5.85 -9.43 21.65
C SER A 94 -4.92 -9.35 22.88
N PHE A 95 -4.35 -10.48 23.28
CA PHE A 95 -3.42 -10.53 24.41
C PHE A 95 -1.98 -10.76 23.95
N VAL A 96 -1.07 -9.93 24.45
CA VAL A 96 0.37 -9.99 24.16
C VAL A 96 1.19 -10.02 25.45
N LYS A 97 2.48 -10.31 25.34
CA LYS A 97 3.45 -10.19 26.44
C LYS A 97 4.07 -8.79 26.43
N ALA A 98 4.76 -8.40 27.50
CA ALA A 98 5.54 -7.16 27.49
C ALA A 98 6.60 -7.19 26.38
N ASP A 99 7.03 -5.99 26.00
CA ASP A 99 8.01 -5.75 24.94
C ASP A 99 7.56 -6.26 23.56
N ARG A 100 6.29 -6.64 23.41
CA ARG A 100 5.75 -7.00 22.10
C ARG A 100 5.70 -5.76 21.22
N LYS A 101 6.16 -5.95 19.98
CA LYS A 101 6.04 -4.95 18.92
C LYS A 101 4.64 -5.02 18.31
N ILE A 102 3.94 -3.90 18.35
CA ILE A 102 2.69 -3.65 17.64
C ILE A 102 3.05 -3.00 16.31
N TYR A 103 2.69 -3.68 15.22
CA TYR A 103 2.88 -3.16 13.88
C TYR A 103 1.74 -2.22 13.54
N LEU A 104 2.05 -1.02 13.08
CA LEU A 104 1.09 0.03 12.77
C LEU A 104 1.20 0.39 11.29
N THR A 105 0.07 0.38 10.60
CA THR A 105 -0.06 0.91 9.24
C THR A 105 -0.65 2.31 9.36
N LEU A 106 0.06 3.33 8.89
CA LEU A 106 -0.37 4.72 9.01
C LEU A 106 -1.12 5.20 7.77
N ASN A 107 -2.01 6.16 7.95
CA ASN A 107 -2.63 6.88 6.85
C ASN A 107 -1.65 7.89 6.28
N PRO A 108 -1.30 7.82 4.99
CA PRO A 108 -0.45 8.82 4.37
C PRO A 108 -1.20 10.16 4.35
N SER A 109 -0.47 11.26 4.10
CA SER A 109 -1.08 12.59 4.05
C SER A 109 -2.00 12.81 2.83
N GLY A 110 -2.01 11.87 1.89
CA GLY A 110 -2.86 11.92 0.70
C GLY A 110 -2.65 10.70 -0.19
N TYR A 111 -3.35 10.69 -1.33
CA TYR A 111 -3.24 9.62 -2.32
C TYR A 111 -1.83 9.52 -2.91
N GLU A 112 -1.41 8.30 -3.20
CA GLU A 112 -0.16 8.00 -3.91
C GLU A 112 -0.11 8.72 -5.27
N VAL A 113 1.02 9.31 -5.63
CA VAL A 113 1.19 9.95 -6.94
C VAL A 113 1.56 8.92 -8.01
N VAL A 114 0.81 8.92 -9.12
CA VAL A 114 0.99 8.00 -10.25
C VAL A 114 1.25 8.81 -11.52
N ALA A 115 2.12 8.30 -12.39
CA ALA A 115 2.40 8.94 -13.67
C ALA A 115 1.26 8.71 -14.67
N ILE A 116 0.93 9.74 -15.45
CA ILE A 116 -0.03 9.61 -16.56
C ILE A 116 0.54 8.64 -17.61
N PRO A 117 -0.21 7.56 -17.95
CA PRO A 117 0.20 6.65 -19.01
C PRO A 117 0.05 7.31 -20.39
N SER A 118 0.78 6.81 -21.39
CA SER A 118 0.63 7.29 -22.77
C SER A 118 -0.76 6.95 -23.31
N VAL A 119 -1.65 7.94 -23.33
CA VAL A 119 -3.04 7.82 -23.80
C VAL A 119 -3.39 8.77 -24.95
N PHE A 120 -2.49 9.70 -25.28
CA PHE A 120 -2.66 10.62 -26.41
C PHE A 120 -2.66 9.85 -27.73
N GLY A 121 -3.53 10.25 -28.66
CA GLY A 121 -3.73 9.56 -29.93
C GLY A 121 -4.48 8.23 -29.83
N LYS A 122 -4.85 7.78 -28.61
CA LYS A 122 -5.71 6.60 -28.45
C LYS A 122 -7.18 6.97 -28.53
N THR A 123 -8.01 6.00 -28.88
CA THR A 123 -9.47 6.15 -28.81
C THR A 123 -9.90 6.41 -27.37
N LYS A 124 -10.99 7.16 -27.18
CA LYS A 124 -11.61 7.41 -25.87
C LYS A 124 -11.71 6.13 -25.04
N ARG A 125 -12.21 5.04 -25.63
CA ARG A 125 -12.38 3.75 -24.92
C ARG A 125 -11.05 3.20 -24.39
N GLN A 126 -10.02 3.18 -25.22
CA GLN A 126 -8.69 2.69 -24.82
C GLN A 126 -8.07 3.56 -23.73
N ALA A 127 -8.12 4.88 -23.91
CA ALA A 127 -7.62 5.84 -22.93
C ALA A 127 -8.34 5.70 -21.59
N THR A 128 -9.68 5.61 -21.60
CA THR A 128 -10.47 5.41 -20.39
C THR A 128 -10.07 4.13 -19.65
N SER A 129 -9.99 2.99 -20.35
CA SER A 129 -9.55 1.74 -19.74
C SER A 129 -8.16 1.84 -19.12
N GLN A 130 -7.22 2.50 -19.80
CA GLN A 130 -5.84 2.63 -19.34
C GLN A 130 -5.71 3.58 -18.14
N LEU A 131 -6.45 4.70 -18.13
CA LEU A 131 -6.48 5.65 -17.00
C LEU A 131 -7.11 5.01 -15.75
N ILE A 132 -8.19 4.25 -15.91
CA ILE A 132 -8.82 3.53 -14.80
C ILE A 132 -7.88 2.46 -14.24
N ALA A 133 -7.16 1.74 -15.11
CA ALA A 133 -6.23 0.68 -14.69
C ALA A 133 -5.09 1.19 -13.80
N VAL A 134 -4.65 2.44 -13.99
CA VAL A 134 -3.62 3.07 -13.13
C VAL A 134 -4.20 3.78 -11.90
N GLY A 135 -5.53 3.75 -11.73
CA GLY A 135 -6.22 4.27 -10.55
C GLY A 135 -6.70 5.72 -10.68
N PHE A 136 -6.80 6.28 -11.89
CA PHE A 136 -7.48 7.56 -12.10
C PHE A 136 -8.99 7.36 -12.33
N ARG A 137 -9.76 8.41 -12.09
CA ARG A 137 -11.18 8.47 -12.43
C ARG A 137 -11.35 9.29 -13.69
N VAL A 138 -12.19 8.82 -14.61
CA VAL A 138 -12.49 9.57 -15.84
C VAL A 138 -13.83 10.25 -15.67
N ASP A 139 -13.87 11.55 -15.92
CA ASP A 139 -15.10 12.34 -15.88
C ASP A 139 -16.04 11.89 -17.01
N THR A 140 -17.35 12.05 -16.78
CA THR A 140 -18.37 11.90 -17.81
C THR A 140 -18.37 13.10 -18.76
N ALA A 141 -17.98 14.28 -18.27
CA ALA A 141 -17.79 15.46 -19.10
C ALA A 141 -16.67 15.26 -20.13
N LYS A 142 -16.83 15.86 -21.31
CA LYS A 142 -15.87 15.81 -22.42
C LYS A 142 -15.77 17.18 -23.05
N VAL A 143 -14.57 17.51 -23.50
CA VAL A 143 -14.32 18.71 -24.29
C VAL A 143 -13.96 18.24 -25.69
N TYR A 144 -14.68 18.72 -26.70
CA TYR A 144 -14.34 18.44 -28.10
C TYR A 144 -13.50 19.58 -28.67
N ILE A 145 -12.50 19.23 -29.48
CA ILE A 145 -11.67 20.17 -30.21
C ILE A 145 -11.68 19.83 -31.71
N PRO A 146 -11.51 20.83 -32.59
CA PRO A 146 -11.38 20.61 -34.04
C PRO A 146 -10.24 19.64 -34.34
N ASP A 147 -10.57 18.48 -34.89
CA ASP A 147 -9.61 17.45 -35.27
C ASP A 147 -10.19 16.54 -36.33
N ILE A 148 -9.35 15.98 -37.20
CA ILE A 148 -9.81 15.02 -38.22
C ILE A 148 -10.28 13.68 -37.64
N ALA A 149 -9.82 13.32 -36.44
CA ALA A 149 -10.06 12.02 -35.82
C ALA A 149 -11.05 12.13 -34.66
N LYS A 150 -12.28 11.67 -34.89
CA LYS A 150 -13.35 11.66 -33.90
C LYS A 150 -13.04 10.76 -32.70
N ASP A 151 -13.36 11.26 -31.50
CA ASP A 151 -13.22 10.55 -30.21
C ASP A 151 -11.78 10.06 -29.90
N VAL A 152 -10.77 10.67 -30.54
CA VAL A 152 -9.35 10.45 -30.23
C VAL A 152 -8.90 11.45 -29.16
N VAL A 153 -8.16 10.96 -28.16
CA VAL A 153 -7.66 11.82 -27.07
C VAL A 153 -6.54 12.71 -27.58
N ARG A 154 -6.76 14.03 -27.47
CA ARG A 154 -5.78 15.07 -27.81
C ARG A 154 -5.23 15.79 -26.59
N GLY A 155 -5.94 15.73 -25.46
CA GLY A 155 -5.54 16.37 -24.22
C GLY A 155 -6.21 15.74 -23.00
N LEU A 156 -5.63 16.00 -21.84
CA LEU A 156 -6.18 15.62 -20.54
C LEU A 156 -6.27 16.88 -19.69
N LEU A 157 -7.44 17.08 -19.08
CA LEU A 157 -7.72 18.18 -18.18
C LEU A 157 -7.94 17.65 -16.76
N ILE A 158 -7.32 18.29 -15.77
CA ILE A 158 -7.59 18.03 -14.36
C ILE A 158 -7.79 19.39 -13.70
N ASN A 159 -8.97 19.61 -13.12
CA ASN A 159 -9.37 20.90 -12.55
C ASN A 159 -9.16 22.09 -13.53
N GLY A 160 -9.35 21.85 -14.83
CA GLY A 160 -9.18 22.86 -15.89
C GLY A 160 -7.75 23.10 -16.37
N VAL A 161 -6.75 22.41 -15.82
CA VAL A 161 -5.34 22.50 -16.23
C VAL A 161 -4.98 21.33 -17.15
N ASP A 162 -4.21 21.60 -18.21
CA ASP A 162 -3.71 20.59 -19.14
C ASP A 162 -2.52 19.81 -18.56
N PHE A 163 -2.53 18.49 -18.78
CA PHE A 163 -1.45 17.59 -18.38
C PHE A 163 -0.97 16.72 -19.54
N ASN A 164 0.29 16.29 -19.46
CA ASN A 164 0.99 15.52 -20.47
C ASN A 164 1.29 14.08 -19.98
N THR A 165 1.76 13.24 -20.90
CA THR A 165 2.22 11.88 -20.56
C THR A 165 3.42 11.97 -19.61
N GLY A 166 3.43 11.13 -18.56
CA GLY A 166 4.51 11.08 -17.59
C GLY A 166 4.37 12.04 -16.42
N ASP A 167 3.47 13.02 -16.49
CA ASP A 167 3.18 13.91 -15.36
C ASP A 167 2.65 13.12 -14.17
N LYS A 168 3.13 13.45 -12.97
CA LYS A 168 2.77 12.76 -11.73
C LYS A 168 1.61 13.46 -11.04
N ILE A 169 0.51 12.75 -10.86
CA ILE A 169 -0.70 13.27 -10.22
C ILE A 169 -1.19 12.29 -9.17
N ALA A 170 -1.86 12.79 -8.14
CA ALA A 170 -2.50 11.96 -7.13
C ALA A 170 -3.44 10.92 -7.76
N ARG A 171 -3.29 9.65 -7.35
CA ARG A 171 -4.24 8.57 -7.63
C ARG A 171 -5.63 9.04 -7.18
N ASN A 172 -6.68 8.52 -7.82
CA ASN A 172 -8.08 8.92 -7.62
C ASN A 172 -8.44 10.32 -8.16
N SER A 173 -7.51 11.06 -8.79
CA SER A 173 -7.83 12.31 -9.48
C SER A 173 -8.81 12.10 -10.63
N VAL A 174 -9.69 13.08 -10.84
CA VAL A 174 -10.69 13.07 -11.90
C VAL A 174 -10.13 13.74 -13.15
N ILE A 175 -10.10 13.01 -14.26
CA ILE A 175 -9.55 13.43 -15.54
C ILE A 175 -10.69 13.65 -16.54
N THR A 176 -10.77 14.85 -17.09
CA THR A 176 -11.64 15.19 -18.21
C THR A 176 -10.88 15.02 -19.52
N LEU A 177 -11.46 14.32 -20.50
CA LEU A 177 -10.81 14.07 -21.79
C LEU A 177 -11.10 15.21 -22.78
N LYS A 178 -10.04 15.73 -23.41
CA LYS A 178 -10.15 16.51 -24.65
C LYS A 178 -10.10 15.56 -25.85
N LEU A 179 -11.17 15.53 -26.62
CA LEU A 179 -11.36 14.61 -27.73
C LEU A 179 -11.45 15.36 -29.06
N GLY A 180 -11.02 14.74 -30.15
CA GLY A 180 -11.30 15.24 -31.50
C GLY A 180 -12.78 15.13 -31.87
N ASP A 181 -13.33 16.14 -32.54
CA ASP A 181 -14.71 16.15 -33.05
C ASP A 181 -14.89 15.40 -34.39
N GLY A 182 -13.84 15.30 -35.19
CA GLY A 182 -13.88 14.70 -36.53
C GLY A 182 -14.13 15.72 -37.64
N GLU A 183 -14.17 17.02 -37.33
CA GLU A 183 -14.53 18.10 -38.27
C GLU A 183 -13.31 18.91 -38.75
N GLY A 184 -12.09 18.50 -38.37
CA GLY A 184 -10.86 19.26 -38.62
C GLY A 184 -10.42 19.41 -40.09
N ALA A 185 -11.00 18.66 -41.02
CA ALA A 185 -10.60 18.70 -42.44
C ALA A 185 -11.22 19.88 -43.22
N GLU A 186 -12.27 20.52 -42.69
CA GLU A 186 -13.04 21.52 -43.46
C GLU A 186 -12.43 22.93 -43.48
N LYS A 187 -11.27 23.16 -42.85
CA LYS A 187 -10.69 24.51 -42.68
C LYS A 187 -9.39 24.80 -43.44
N GLU A 188 -8.77 23.82 -44.10
CA GLU A 188 -7.49 24.03 -44.81
C GLU A 188 -7.62 24.28 -46.33
N GLU A 189 -8.80 24.09 -46.95
CA GLU A 189 -8.98 24.28 -48.42
C GLU A 189 -9.19 25.74 -48.88
N GLY A 190 -8.87 26.73 -48.03
CA GLY A 190 -9.16 28.15 -48.29
C GLY A 190 -7.98 29.02 -48.74
N VAL A 191 -6.81 28.47 -49.07
CA VAL A 191 -5.61 29.27 -49.41
C VAL A 191 -4.96 28.84 -50.73
N SER A 192 -4.97 29.80 -51.66
CA SER A 192 -4.13 30.01 -52.86
C SER A 192 -4.28 29.07 -54.06
N ASP A 193 -5.11 29.49 -55.01
CA ASP A 193 -4.98 29.16 -56.44
C ASP A 193 -5.01 30.46 -57.27
N ASP A 194 -4.16 31.43 -56.92
CA ASP A 194 -3.89 32.62 -57.75
C ASP A 194 -2.37 32.75 -57.93
N ILE A 195 -1.80 31.91 -58.78
CA ILE A 195 -0.45 32.15 -59.34
C ILE A 195 -0.65 32.93 -60.64
N GLU A 196 -0.51 34.26 -60.57
CA GLU A 196 -0.30 35.09 -61.75
C GLU A 196 1.03 34.71 -62.40
N VAL A 197 0.95 34.19 -63.63
CA VAL A 197 2.10 33.90 -64.49
C VAL A 197 2.62 35.24 -65.03
N ILE A 198 3.80 35.66 -64.57
CA ILE A 198 4.55 36.76 -65.18
C ILE A 198 5.32 36.17 -66.38
N GLU A 199 4.94 36.58 -67.59
CA GLU A 199 5.71 36.35 -68.81
C GLU A 199 7.09 37.02 -68.70
N THR A 200 8.16 36.25 -68.87
CA THR A 200 9.52 36.77 -69.04
C THR A 200 9.79 37.07 -70.50
N GLU A 201 10.06 38.34 -70.82
CA GLU A 201 10.60 38.83 -72.09
C GLU A 201 11.93 38.15 -72.44
N GLU A 202 12.03 37.64 -73.68
CA GLU A 202 13.29 37.28 -74.34
C GLU A 202 14.09 38.56 -74.68
N ILE A 203 15.38 38.56 -74.34
CA ILE A 203 16.36 39.56 -74.80
C ILE A 203 17.35 38.83 -75.72
N GLU A 204 17.44 39.31 -76.97
CA GLU A 204 18.53 39.05 -77.93
C GLU A 204 19.67 40.06 -77.72
#